data_AF-A0A952JBY2-F1
#
_entry.id   AF-A0A952JBY2-F1
#
_cell.length_a   1.000
_cell.length_b   1.000
_cell.length_c   1.000
_cell.angle_alpha   90.00
_cell.angle_beta   90.00
_cell.angle_gamma   90.00
#
_symmetry.space_group_name_H-M   'P 1'
#
loop_
_entity.id
_entity.type
_entity.pdbx_description
1 polymer ?
#
loop_
_entity_poly.entity_id
_entity_poly.type
_entity_poly.pdbx_seq_one_letter_code
_entity_poly.pdbx_strand_id
1 'polypeptide(L)'
;MAKKISENFNPEKYMQMAVDAMNNSIGEPRTDGKVSPKVGAVLIKPDGTVESASRGELRFGDHAEFTLLERKNRSEKLDGSILFATLEPCAPGARRHPKLGCAERIVNARVKEVWIGIEDPDPDVDRKGIKFLEENGIKVHMFYPHFQKVIKDVNKEFLKQATERANDRKEKKEVVLSNLENSIPTMDLKQFSEKAIQYYIEQSELPHTINSNELWLHFEHAGIVQRVKTNNEEKYIPTGFGILLFGNNPREKYQQAVVKAKVKYGNNASIPKDFEGPLVLIPKEIELWLEQVLHSEVSRKQFQRKTNTLFPIEPLREAIINALVHRDYEQDGAKTYIEIDDDKIVVKSAGLPVSPISLDDVKAFRAPSLSRNPKITYVFNRMGLMEESELGMETFRGMQEKYELPLPFYDYKAPYLSLTFSRSIEAAKTVSGNEALEKLNKEELLGFEWVKSKGEVSKKEYANHFDFDEKKAYRHLSKFRKLNLLTDNGEKSNSPNFRYIFKHD
;
A
#
# COMPACT_ATOMS: atom_id res chain seq x y z
N MET A 1 22.75 -4.07 40.22
CA MET A 1 23.16 -3.87 38.82
C MET A 1 22.31 -4.79 37.95
N ALA A 2 21.31 -4.26 37.25
CA ALA A 2 20.45 -5.04 36.35
C ALA A 2 21.20 -5.28 35.03
N LYS A 3 21.32 -6.54 34.60
CA LYS A 3 21.82 -6.88 33.26
C LYS A 3 20.83 -6.30 32.25
N LYS A 4 21.26 -5.30 31.47
CA LYS A 4 20.52 -4.82 30.30
C LYS A 4 20.26 -6.00 29.36
N ILE A 5 19.04 -6.09 28.83
CA ILE A 5 18.56 -7.11 27.85
C ILE A 5 19.39 -7.19 26.55
N SER A 6 20.44 -6.39 26.36
CA SER A 6 20.95 -6.00 25.04
C SER A 6 22.26 -6.64 24.56
N GLU A 7 22.55 -7.92 24.82
CA GLU A 7 23.69 -8.59 24.14
C GLU A 7 23.37 -9.97 23.53
N ASN A 8 22.18 -10.55 23.74
CA ASN A 8 21.80 -11.86 23.18
C ASN A 8 20.27 -12.05 23.08
N PHE A 9 19.53 -11.02 22.64
CA PHE A 9 18.08 -11.14 22.45
C PHE A 9 17.76 -11.97 21.20
N ASN A 10 17.43 -13.25 21.40
CA ASN A 10 16.93 -14.12 20.34
C ASN A 10 15.39 -14.25 20.47
N PRO A 11 14.60 -13.55 19.64
CA PRO A 11 13.14 -13.62 19.71
C PRO A 11 12.60 -15.02 19.36
N GLU A 12 13.31 -15.79 18.53
CA GLU A 12 12.94 -17.16 18.13
C GLU A 12 12.80 -18.10 19.33
N LYS A 13 13.73 -17.98 20.30
CA LYS A 13 13.69 -18.74 21.55
C LYS A 13 12.38 -18.49 22.31
N TYR A 14 11.94 -17.23 22.38
CA TYR A 14 10.76 -16.85 23.15
C TYR A 14 9.46 -17.13 22.41
N MET A 15 9.48 -17.09 21.06
CA MET A 15 8.39 -17.60 20.23
C MET A 15 8.18 -19.11 20.46
N GLN A 16 9.26 -19.89 20.45
CA GLN A 16 9.20 -21.33 20.74
C GLN A 16 8.65 -21.57 22.16
N MET A 17 9.13 -20.84 23.18
CA MET A 17 8.61 -20.96 24.54
C MET A 17 7.11 -20.62 24.64
N ALA A 18 6.62 -19.64 23.88
CA ALA A 18 5.20 -19.31 23.84
C ALA A 18 4.38 -20.43 23.16
N VAL A 19 4.90 -21.04 22.09
CA VAL A 19 4.30 -22.21 21.44
C VAL A 19 4.29 -23.43 22.36
N ASP A 20 5.36 -23.66 23.12
CA ASP A 20 5.43 -24.75 24.09
C ASP A 20 4.41 -24.54 25.23
N ALA A 21 4.29 -23.31 25.74
CA ALA A 21 3.28 -22.94 26.72
C ALA A 21 1.85 -23.11 26.17
N MET A 22 1.62 -22.76 24.90
CA MET A 22 0.33 -22.92 24.22
C MET A 22 -0.15 -24.37 24.26
N ASN A 23 0.75 -25.35 24.12
CA ASN A 23 0.40 -26.76 24.15
C ASN A 23 -0.14 -27.24 25.52
N ASN A 24 0.16 -26.50 26.59
CA ASN A 24 -0.36 -26.74 27.95
C ASN A 24 -1.67 -26.00 28.23
N SER A 25 -2.36 -25.46 27.21
CA SER A 25 -3.64 -24.77 27.40
C SER A 25 -4.73 -25.74 27.85
N ILE A 26 -5.47 -25.33 28.87
CA ILE A 26 -6.60 -26.08 29.41
C ILE A 26 -7.89 -25.41 28.90
N GLY A 27 -8.64 -26.14 28.09
CA GLY A 27 -9.95 -25.69 27.60
C GLY A 27 -10.95 -25.53 28.74
N GLU A 28 -11.75 -24.47 28.69
CA GLU A 28 -12.89 -24.33 29.61
C GLU A 28 -13.97 -25.37 29.21
N PRO A 29 -14.59 -26.08 30.18
CA PRO A 29 -15.75 -26.92 29.89
C PRO A 29 -16.92 -26.02 29.48
N ARG A 30 -17.37 -26.15 28.23
CA ARG A 30 -18.44 -25.32 27.66
C ARG A 30 -19.57 -26.20 27.13
N THR A 31 -20.81 -25.76 27.33
CA THR A 31 -22.03 -26.41 26.83
C THR A 31 -22.52 -25.83 25.50
N ASP A 32 -21.83 -24.82 24.96
CA ASP A 32 -22.23 -24.05 23.77
C ASP A 32 -21.58 -24.52 22.46
N GLY A 33 -20.89 -25.68 22.47
CA GLY A 33 -20.20 -26.25 21.31
C GLY A 33 -18.97 -25.47 20.83
N LYS A 34 -18.57 -24.39 21.51
CA LYS A 34 -17.44 -23.55 21.10
C LYS A 34 -16.11 -24.13 21.56
N VAL A 35 -15.15 -24.18 20.64
CA VAL A 35 -13.78 -24.59 20.93
C VAL A 35 -13.04 -23.40 21.55
N SER A 36 -12.38 -23.62 22.70
CA SER A 36 -11.49 -22.60 23.27
C SER A 36 -10.15 -22.62 22.53
N PRO A 37 -9.60 -21.46 22.11
CA PRO A 37 -8.28 -21.43 21.49
C PRO A 37 -7.22 -21.84 22.51
N LYS A 38 -6.20 -22.56 22.05
CA LYS A 38 -4.98 -22.77 22.80
C LYS A 38 -4.11 -21.54 22.63
N VAL A 39 -3.72 -20.92 23.75
CA VAL A 39 -2.93 -19.69 23.77
C VAL A 39 -1.83 -19.84 24.82
N GLY A 40 -0.60 -19.55 24.42
CA GLY A 40 0.55 -19.42 25.30
C GLY A 40 1.09 -18.00 25.26
N ALA A 41 1.65 -17.55 26.37
CA ALA A 41 2.30 -16.26 26.46
C ALA A 41 3.61 -16.35 27.27
N VAL A 42 4.55 -15.45 26.97
CA VAL A 42 5.84 -15.32 27.67
C VAL A 42 6.11 -13.85 27.95
N LEU A 43 6.41 -13.52 29.20
CA LEU A 43 6.78 -12.17 29.65
C LEU A 43 8.27 -12.14 30.00
N ILE A 44 8.98 -11.16 29.46
CA ILE A 44 10.40 -10.92 29.73
C ILE A 44 10.51 -9.56 30.45
N LYS A 45 10.97 -9.59 31.69
CA LYS A 45 11.17 -8.38 32.50
C LYS A 45 12.49 -7.69 32.18
N PRO A 46 12.65 -6.37 32.46
CA PRO A 46 13.88 -5.62 32.25
C PRO A 46 15.14 -6.21 32.91
N ASP A 47 14.98 -6.98 33.99
CA ASP A 47 16.08 -7.65 34.70
C ASP A 47 16.53 -8.98 34.05
N GLY A 48 15.83 -9.42 33.01
CA GLY A 48 16.08 -10.67 32.30
C GLY A 48 15.28 -11.87 32.82
N THR A 49 14.40 -11.68 33.82
CA THR A 49 13.49 -12.72 34.30
C THR A 49 12.46 -13.06 33.22
N VAL A 50 12.24 -14.36 32.99
CA VAL A 50 11.33 -14.88 31.96
C VAL A 50 10.29 -15.76 32.61
N GLU A 51 9.01 -15.46 32.36
CA GLU A 51 7.87 -16.23 32.86
C GLU A 51 6.95 -16.58 31.70
N SER A 52 6.35 -17.77 31.73
CA SER A 52 5.36 -18.19 30.74
C SER A 52 4.01 -18.48 31.40
N ALA A 53 2.95 -18.40 30.61
CA ALA A 53 1.65 -18.92 31.01
C ALA A 53 0.89 -19.53 29.84
N SER A 54 -0.03 -20.45 30.15
CA SER A 54 -0.98 -21.00 29.20
C SER A 54 -2.42 -20.56 29.53
N ARG A 55 -3.30 -20.57 28.53
CA ARG A 55 -4.73 -20.34 28.76
C ARG A 55 -5.26 -21.40 29.73
N GLY A 56 -5.98 -20.97 30.76
CA GLY A 56 -6.59 -21.88 31.72
C GLY A 56 -5.63 -22.45 32.77
N GLU A 57 -4.35 -22.04 32.81
CA GLU A 57 -3.32 -22.63 33.68
C GLU A 57 -3.69 -22.58 35.17
N LEU A 58 -4.04 -21.40 35.70
CA LEU A 58 -4.36 -21.23 37.12
C LEU A 58 -5.87 -21.30 37.40
N ARG A 59 -6.68 -20.96 36.40
CA ARG A 59 -8.15 -20.99 36.50
C ARG A 59 -8.74 -21.13 35.11
N PHE A 60 -9.75 -21.99 34.97
CA PHE A 60 -10.53 -22.12 33.74
C PHE A 60 -11.01 -20.75 33.23
N GLY A 61 -10.79 -20.48 31.94
CA GLY A 61 -11.20 -19.25 31.27
C GLY A 61 -10.25 -18.05 31.43
N ASP A 62 -9.21 -18.15 32.27
CA ASP A 62 -8.16 -17.11 32.33
C ASP A 62 -7.31 -17.17 31.05
N HIS A 63 -7.06 -16.00 30.45
CA HIS A 63 -6.18 -15.87 29.29
C HIS A 63 -4.70 -15.99 29.71
N ALA A 64 -3.83 -16.36 28.78
CA ALA A 64 -2.41 -16.51 29.08
C ALA A 64 -1.78 -15.17 29.51
N GLU A 65 -2.10 -14.09 28.80
CA GLU A 65 -1.63 -12.73 29.07
C GLU A 65 -2.19 -12.22 30.40
N PHE A 66 -3.47 -12.47 30.67
CA PHE A 66 -4.08 -12.15 31.97
C PHE A 66 -3.38 -12.87 33.12
N THR A 67 -3.06 -14.15 32.95
CA THR A 67 -2.37 -14.95 33.97
C THR A 67 -1.00 -14.36 34.27
N LEU A 68 -0.23 -13.96 33.25
CA LEU A 68 1.07 -13.33 33.44
C LEU A 68 0.95 -11.99 34.16
N LEU A 69 0.10 -11.09 33.68
CA LEU A 69 0.04 -9.71 34.15
C LEU A 69 -0.67 -9.57 35.52
N GLU A 70 -1.75 -10.32 35.75
CA GLU A 70 -2.68 -10.07 36.87
C GLU A 70 -2.68 -11.16 37.93
N ARG A 71 -2.15 -12.36 37.63
CA ARG A 71 -2.03 -13.45 38.62
C ARG A 71 -0.60 -13.58 39.10
N LYS A 72 0.34 -13.81 38.18
CA LYS A 72 1.75 -14.07 38.52
C LYS A 72 2.49 -12.79 38.91
N ASN A 73 2.17 -11.66 38.24
CA ASN A 73 2.94 -10.42 38.38
C ASN A 73 2.15 -9.22 38.89
N ARG A 74 1.05 -9.45 39.61
CA ARG A 74 0.13 -8.40 40.05
C ARG A 74 0.80 -7.28 40.87
N SER A 75 1.81 -7.64 41.66
CA SER A 75 2.52 -6.72 42.56
C SER A 75 3.84 -6.20 41.98
N GLU A 76 4.19 -6.62 40.77
CA GLU A 76 5.48 -6.33 40.13
C GLU A 76 5.37 -5.16 39.16
N LYS A 77 6.44 -4.37 39.03
CA LYS A 77 6.53 -3.34 37.99
C LYS A 77 6.94 -3.99 36.67
N LEU A 78 6.10 -3.85 35.66
CA LEU A 78 6.31 -4.45 34.34
C LEU A 78 6.75 -3.45 33.27
N ASP A 79 6.99 -2.19 33.65
CA ASP A 79 7.47 -1.12 32.77
C ASP A 79 8.69 -1.58 31.97
N GLY A 80 8.61 -1.48 30.64
CA GLY A 80 9.74 -1.84 29.78
C GLY A 80 9.86 -3.34 29.43
N SER A 81 8.92 -4.18 29.89
CA SER A 81 8.90 -5.61 29.58
C SER A 81 8.57 -5.89 28.11
N ILE A 82 8.90 -7.09 27.65
CA ILE A 82 8.55 -7.63 26.32
C ILE A 82 7.60 -8.80 26.52
N LEU A 83 6.48 -8.83 25.78
CA LEU A 83 5.49 -9.90 25.85
C LEU A 83 5.44 -10.65 24.51
N PHE A 84 5.37 -11.97 24.56
CA PHE A 84 5.09 -12.84 23.42
C PHE A 84 3.75 -13.52 23.67
N ALA A 85 2.83 -13.52 22.70
CA ALA A 85 1.54 -14.21 22.79
C ALA A 85 1.27 -14.97 21.49
N THR A 86 0.83 -16.22 21.57
CA THR A 86 0.60 -17.03 20.35
C THR A 86 -0.66 -16.63 19.58
N LEU A 87 -1.57 -15.86 20.18
CA LEU A 87 -2.80 -15.35 19.56
C LEU A 87 -2.91 -13.85 19.86
N GLU A 88 -3.60 -13.10 19.00
CA GLU A 88 -3.87 -11.67 19.21
C GLU A 88 -4.52 -11.39 20.58
N PRO A 89 -3.95 -10.47 21.39
CA PRO A 89 -4.55 -10.07 22.66
C PRO A 89 -5.92 -9.43 22.44
N CYS A 90 -6.92 -9.88 23.20
CA CYS A 90 -8.29 -9.40 23.00
C CYS A 90 -8.42 -7.88 23.20
N ALA A 91 -9.14 -7.24 22.27
CA ALA A 91 -9.32 -5.80 22.17
C ALA A 91 -10.13 -5.20 23.33
N PRO A 92 -10.06 -3.86 23.54
CA PRO A 92 -10.95 -3.17 24.47
C PRO A 92 -12.42 -3.44 24.15
N GLY A 93 -13.23 -3.72 25.17
CA GLY A 93 -14.66 -4.03 25.00
C GLY A 93 -14.98 -5.43 24.44
N ALA A 94 -13.98 -6.23 24.03
CA ALA A 94 -14.19 -7.62 23.58
C ALA A 94 -14.61 -8.58 24.72
N ARG A 95 -14.51 -8.12 25.97
CA ARG A 95 -14.91 -8.86 27.18
C ARG A 95 -16.14 -8.19 27.78
N ARG A 96 -17.12 -8.99 28.21
CA ARG A 96 -18.32 -8.47 28.88
C ARG A 96 -17.90 -7.70 30.14
N HIS A 97 -18.36 -6.44 30.25
CA HIS A 97 -18.15 -5.58 31.41
C HIS A 97 -18.49 -6.35 32.70
N PRO A 98 -17.67 -6.27 33.78
CA PRO A 98 -16.58 -5.34 34.06
C PRO A 98 -15.16 -5.82 33.67
N LYS A 99 -15.02 -6.87 32.84
CA LYS A 99 -13.71 -7.43 32.51
C LYS A 99 -12.98 -6.59 31.45
N LEU A 100 -11.77 -6.09 31.76
CA LEU A 100 -10.88 -5.45 30.79
C LEU A 100 -10.26 -6.46 29.81
N GLY A 101 -10.06 -6.04 28.56
CA GLY A 101 -9.35 -6.78 27.51
C GLY A 101 -7.86 -6.99 27.83
N CYS A 102 -7.21 -7.93 27.13
CA CYS A 102 -5.79 -8.19 27.35
C CYS A 102 -4.93 -7.05 26.78
N ALA A 103 -5.33 -6.46 25.64
CA ALA A 103 -4.64 -5.30 25.08
C ALA A 103 -4.64 -4.10 26.06
N GLU A 104 -5.76 -3.82 26.73
CA GLU A 104 -5.85 -2.78 27.77
C GLU A 104 -4.91 -3.05 28.95
N ARG A 105 -4.79 -4.32 29.38
CA ARG A 105 -3.90 -4.71 30.48
C ARG A 105 -2.44 -4.56 30.12
N ILE A 106 -2.08 -4.87 28.88
CA ILE A 106 -0.71 -4.70 28.37
C ILE A 106 -0.32 -3.21 28.39
N VAL A 107 -1.22 -2.33 27.93
CA VAL A 107 -1.02 -0.86 28.00
C VAL A 107 -0.90 -0.38 29.43
N ASN A 108 -1.81 -0.79 30.32
CA ASN A 108 -1.77 -0.40 31.73
C ASN A 108 -0.51 -0.90 32.44
N ALA A 109 0.02 -2.07 32.04
CA ALA A 109 1.27 -2.62 32.55
C ALA A 109 2.52 -1.95 31.96
N ARG A 110 2.37 -1.04 30.98
CA ARG A 110 3.46 -0.29 30.33
C ARG A 110 4.51 -1.20 29.71
N VAL A 111 4.04 -2.31 29.14
CA VAL A 111 4.84 -3.23 28.31
C VAL A 111 5.34 -2.44 27.10
N LYS A 112 6.62 -2.58 26.78
CA LYS A 112 7.28 -1.79 25.72
C LYS A 112 7.05 -2.39 24.33
N GLU A 113 7.00 -3.71 24.26
CA GLU A 113 7.04 -4.45 23.00
C GLU A 113 6.25 -5.76 23.12
N VAL A 114 5.47 -6.07 22.08
CA VAL A 114 4.61 -7.25 22.03
C VAL A 114 4.84 -8.01 20.72
N TRP A 115 5.06 -9.31 20.81
CA TRP A 115 5.17 -10.23 19.69
C TRP A 115 3.92 -11.11 19.63
N ILE A 116 3.30 -11.20 18.46
CA ILE A 116 2.00 -11.87 18.28
C ILE A 116 2.15 -13.03 17.28
N GLY A 117 1.66 -14.19 17.67
CA GLY A 117 1.70 -15.42 16.88
C GLY A 117 0.85 -15.34 15.63
N ILE A 118 -0.47 -15.31 15.80
CA ILE A 118 -1.44 -15.20 14.71
C ILE A 118 -2.51 -14.17 15.06
N GLU A 119 -3.07 -13.55 14.03
CA GLU A 119 -4.27 -12.70 14.16
C GLU A 119 -5.48 -13.56 14.58
N ASP A 120 -6.38 -13.00 15.41
CA ASP A 120 -7.62 -13.68 15.78
C ASP A 120 -8.72 -13.27 14.79
N PRO A 121 -9.25 -14.20 13.97
CA PRO A 121 -10.30 -13.88 12.99
C PRO A 121 -11.66 -13.62 13.64
N ASP A 122 -11.81 -13.74 14.98
CA ASP A 122 -13.05 -13.41 15.66
C ASP A 122 -13.40 -11.92 15.49
N PRO A 123 -14.62 -11.57 15.03
CA PRO A 123 -15.00 -10.20 14.68
C PRO A 123 -14.96 -9.19 15.85
N ASP A 124 -14.98 -9.67 17.10
CA ASP A 124 -14.78 -8.83 18.28
C ASP A 124 -13.31 -8.47 18.52
N VAL A 125 -12.37 -9.16 17.88
CA VAL A 125 -10.93 -9.01 18.07
C VAL A 125 -10.19 -8.58 16.79
N ASP A 126 -10.57 -9.11 15.62
CA ASP A 126 -9.96 -8.90 14.29
C ASP A 126 -9.20 -7.57 14.14
N ARG A 127 -7.88 -7.61 14.40
CA ARG A 127 -6.90 -6.51 14.33
C ARG A 127 -7.16 -5.30 15.24
N LYS A 128 -8.23 -5.31 16.04
CA LYS A 128 -8.56 -4.25 16.99
C LYS A 128 -7.61 -4.28 18.20
N GLY A 129 -7.13 -5.47 18.58
CA GLY A 129 -6.17 -5.62 19.67
C GLY A 129 -4.79 -5.08 19.27
N ILE A 130 -4.31 -5.49 18.10
CA ILE A 130 -3.05 -4.99 17.51
C ILE A 130 -3.09 -3.46 17.36
N LYS A 131 -4.13 -2.94 16.69
CA LYS A 131 -4.29 -1.51 16.45
C LYS A 131 -4.29 -0.69 17.75
N PHE A 132 -4.98 -1.17 18.78
CA PHE A 132 -5.01 -0.49 20.08
C PHE A 132 -3.62 -0.43 20.75
N LEU A 133 -2.82 -1.50 20.64
CA LEU A 133 -1.46 -1.52 21.19
C LEU A 133 -0.56 -0.51 20.46
N GLU A 134 -0.61 -0.47 19.13
CA GLU A 134 0.16 0.45 18.30
C GLU A 134 -0.21 1.92 18.56
N GLU A 135 -1.52 2.22 18.63
CA GLU A 135 -2.03 3.57 18.94
C GLU A 135 -1.60 4.08 20.32
N ASN A 136 -1.33 3.17 21.26
CA ASN A 136 -0.84 3.49 22.61
C ASN A 136 0.70 3.41 22.72
N GLY A 137 1.42 3.38 21.59
CA GLY A 137 2.88 3.49 21.55
C GLY A 137 3.64 2.23 21.91
N ILE A 138 2.98 1.07 21.89
CA ILE A 138 3.62 -0.24 22.08
C ILE A 138 4.11 -0.74 20.73
N LYS A 139 5.36 -1.21 20.68
CA LYS A 139 5.90 -1.83 19.46
C LYS A 139 5.30 -3.22 19.26
N VAL A 140 4.70 -3.46 18.10
CA VAL A 140 4.10 -4.76 17.79
C VAL A 140 4.88 -5.46 16.67
N HIS A 141 5.15 -6.75 16.85
CA HIS A 141 5.82 -7.61 15.88
C HIS A 141 5.04 -8.91 15.71
N MET A 142 5.15 -9.54 14.53
CA MET A 142 4.56 -10.86 14.28
C MET A 142 5.60 -11.97 14.45
N PHE A 143 5.16 -13.16 14.88
CA PHE A 143 6.02 -14.34 14.94
C PHE A 143 6.48 -14.77 13.53
N TYR A 144 7.58 -15.52 13.45
CA TYR A 144 8.06 -16.04 12.17
C TYR A 144 7.08 -17.03 11.52
N PRO A 145 7.02 -17.09 10.17
CA PRO A 145 6.02 -17.88 9.45
C PRO A 145 5.90 -19.35 9.87
N HIS A 146 7.03 -19.99 10.22
CA HIS A 146 7.02 -21.39 10.66
C HIS A 146 6.31 -21.57 12.01
N PHE A 147 6.45 -20.64 12.96
CA PHE A 147 5.67 -20.66 14.21
C PHE A 147 4.20 -20.37 13.96
N GLN A 148 3.89 -19.41 13.09
CA GLN A 148 2.49 -19.11 12.75
C GLN A 148 1.78 -20.34 12.19
N LYS A 149 2.46 -21.12 11.35
CA LYS A 149 1.94 -22.38 10.81
C LYS A 149 1.61 -23.38 11.92
N VAL A 150 2.53 -23.60 12.86
CA VAL A 150 2.31 -24.49 14.02
C VAL A 150 1.11 -24.03 14.85
N ILE A 151 1.01 -22.72 15.12
CA ILE A 151 -0.09 -22.15 15.91
C ILE A 151 -1.44 -22.31 15.18
N LYS A 152 -1.48 -22.09 13.86
CA LYS A 152 -2.68 -22.29 13.02
C LYS A 152 -3.10 -23.75 13.01
N ASP A 153 -2.16 -24.68 12.88
CA ASP A 153 -2.44 -26.12 12.84
C ASP A 153 -3.04 -26.60 14.16
N VAL A 154 -2.50 -26.14 15.30
CA VAL A 154 -3.01 -26.45 16.65
C VAL A 154 -4.40 -25.84 16.90
N ASN A 155 -4.67 -24.65 16.36
CA ASN A 155 -5.93 -23.93 16.56
C ASN A 155 -6.92 -24.06 15.39
N LYS A 156 -6.73 -25.02 14.47
CA LYS A 156 -7.50 -25.13 13.22
C LYS A 156 -9.01 -25.12 13.42
N GLU A 157 -9.50 -25.85 14.43
CA GLU A 157 -10.94 -25.94 14.72
C GLU A 157 -11.50 -24.64 15.30
N PHE A 158 -10.75 -23.99 16.20
CA PHE A 158 -11.09 -22.66 16.72
C PHE A 158 -11.15 -21.63 15.60
N LEU A 159 -10.14 -21.59 14.73
CA LEU A 159 -10.06 -20.65 13.61
C LEU A 159 -11.19 -20.86 12.62
N LYS A 160 -11.56 -22.12 12.36
CA LYS A 160 -12.73 -22.45 11.53
C LYS A 160 -14.01 -21.87 12.14
N GLN A 161 -14.31 -22.16 13.41
CA GLN A 161 -15.49 -21.63 14.09
C GLN A 161 -15.48 -20.10 14.20
N ALA A 162 -14.31 -19.48 14.42
CA ALA A 162 -14.16 -18.03 14.48
C ALA A 162 -14.39 -17.38 13.11
N THR A 163 -13.91 -18.00 12.04
CA THR A 163 -14.15 -17.55 10.65
C THR A 163 -15.63 -17.70 10.27
N GLU A 164 -16.28 -18.81 10.65
CA GLU A 164 -17.72 -19.01 10.47
C GLU A 164 -18.52 -17.93 11.21
N ARG A 165 -18.19 -17.63 12.47
CA ARG A 165 -18.81 -16.52 13.23
C ARG A 165 -18.53 -15.15 12.60
N ALA A 166 -17.33 -14.94 12.04
CA ALA A 166 -16.97 -13.71 11.33
C ALA A 166 -17.81 -13.55 10.05
N ASN A 167 -18.07 -14.64 9.34
CA ASN A 167 -18.92 -14.66 8.16
C ASN A 167 -20.41 -14.44 8.53
N ASP A 168 -20.89 -15.08 9.60
CA ASP A 168 -22.27 -14.90 10.10
C ASP A 168 -22.53 -13.48 10.64
N ARG A 169 -21.51 -12.81 11.20
CA ARG A 169 -21.58 -11.39 11.62
C ARG A 169 -21.26 -10.41 10.49
N LYS A 170 -20.73 -10.87 9.35
CA LYS A 170 -20.46 -10.01 8.19
C LYS A 170 -21.74 -9.57 7.47
N GLU A 171 -22.91 -10.13 7.81
CA GLU A 171 -24.19 -9.46 7.53
C GLU A 171 -24.41 -8.32 8.55
N LYS A 172 -24.19 -7.09 8.08
CA LYS A 172 -24.28 -5.77 8.78
C LYS A 172 -22.99 -5.21 9.39
N LYS A 173 -21.90 -5.18 8.62
CA LYS A 173 -21.21 -3.89 8.46
C LYS A 173 -21.85 -3.24 7.25
N GLU A 174 -22.47 -2.07 7.40
CA GLU A 174 -22.78 -1.24 6.23
C GLU A 174 -21.45 -1.03 5.52
N VAL A 175 -21.32 -1.62 4.33
CA VAL A 175 -20.37 -1.11 3.35
C VAL A 175 -20.83 0.33 3.16
N VAL A 176 -20.03 1.31 3.61
CA VAL A 176 -20.21 2.68 3.14
C VAL A 176 -19.84 2.62 1.67
N LEU A 177 -20.81 2.22 0.85
CA LEU A 177 -20.70 2.27 -0.60
C LEU A 177 -20.38 3.72 -0.93
N SER A 178 -19.39 3.95 -1.78
CA SER A 178 -19.10 5.31 -2.24
C SER A 178 -20.41 5.93 -2.75
N ASN A 179 -20.62 7.24 -2.58
CA ASN A 179 -21.83 7.87 -3.13
C ASN A 179 -21.93 7.66 -4.65
N LEU A 180 -20.82 7.32 -5.29
CA LEU A 180 -20.72 6.98 -6.70
C LEU A 180 -21.38 5.65 -7.08
N GLU A 181 -21.61 4.75 -6.12
CA GLU A 181 -22.29 3.46 -6.35
C GLU A 181 -23.81 3.63 -6.43
N ASN A 182 -24.34 4.70 -5.85
CA ASN A 182 -25.77 4.98 -5.89
C ASN A 182 -26.19 5.43 -7.30
N SER A 183 -27.38 5.00 -7.72
CA SER A 183 -28.03 5.58 -8.89
C SER A 183 -28.33 7.06 -8.67
N ILE A 184 -28.31 7.83 -9.76
CA ILE A 184 -28.62 9.25 -9.75
C ILE A 184 -30.03 9.40 -10.36
N PRO A 185 -31.10 9.53 -9.56
CA PRO A 185 -32.49 9.43 -10.06
C PRO A 185 -32.86 10.50 -11.10
N THR A 186 -32.14 11.62 -11.11
CA THR A 186 -32.34 12.72 -12.06
C THR A 186 -31.67 12.49 -13.42
N MET A 187 -30.97 11.37 -13.61
CA MET A 187 -30.25 11.03 -14.84
C MET A 187 -30.87 9.81 -15.54
N ASP A 188 -30.61 9.69 -16.84
CA ASP A 188 -31.04 8.56 -17.66
C ASP A 188 -29.91 8.07 -18.57
N LEU A 189 -30.19 7.12 -19.47
CA LEU A 189 -29.16 6.52 -20.30
C LEU A 189 -28.67 7.46 -21.43
N LYS A 190 -29.43 8.50 -21.78
CA LYS A 190 -29.06 9.47 -22.83
C LYS A 190 -27.86 10.31 -22.45
N GLN A 191 -27.54 10.38 -21.16
CA GLN A 191 -26.33 11.04 -20.68
C GLN A 191 -25.07 10.24 -21.03
N PHE A 192 -25.16 8.95 -21.35
CA PHE A 192 -24.02 8.16 -21.78
C PHE A 192 -23.57 8.48 -23.20
N SER A 193 -22.26 8.39 -23.42
CA SER A 193 -21.60 8.59 -24.70
C SER A 193 -21.57 7.27 -25.46
N GLU A 194 -22.28 7.22 -26.59
CA GLU A 194 -22.24 6.06 -27.48
C GLU A 194 -20.82 5.76 -27.95
N LYS A 195 -20.00 6.80 -28.21
CA LYS A 195 -18.58 6.65 -28.55
C LYS A 195 -17.80 5.96 -27.44
N ALA A 196 -18.04 6.32 -26.17
CA ALA A 196 -17.35 5.70 -25.03
C ALA A 196 -17.78 4.25 -24.83
N ILE A 197 -19.07 3.97 -24.95
CA ILE A 197 -19.61 2.60 -24.86
C ILE A 197 -19.04 1.74 -25.98
N GLN A 198 -19.06 2.23 -27.23
CA GLN A 198 -18.50 1.52 -28.37
C GLN A 198 -17.02 1.24 -28.18
N TYR A 199 -16.25 2.24 -27.75
CA TYR A 199 -14.83 2.07 -27.45
C TYR A 199 -14.60 1.01 -26.37
N TYR A 200 -15.39 1.00 -25.29
CA TYR A 200 -15.31 -0.04 -24.26
C TYR A 200 -15.64 -1.44 -24.78
N ILE A 201 -16.68 -1.58 -25.61
CA ILE A 201 -17.07 -2.86 -26.23
C ILE A 201 -15.91 -3.39 -27.09
N GLU A 202 -15.33 -2.54 -27.93
CA GLU A 202 -14.22 -2.91 -28.82
C GLU A 202 -12.96 -3.29 -28.05
N GLN A 203 -12.53 -2.45 -27.08
CA GLN A 203 -11.30 -2.71 -26.33
C GLN A 203 -11.43 -3.89 -25.35
N SER A 204 -12.65 -4.20 -24.90
CA SER A 204 -12.91 -5.30 -23.96
C SER A 204 -13.42 -6.57 -24.64
N GLU A 205 -13.44 -6.59 -25.98
CA GLU A 205 -13.93 -7.68 -26.82
C GLU A 205 -15.31 -8.22 -26.39
N LEU A 206 -16.24 -7.32 -26.06
CA LEU A 206 -17.55 -7.73 -25.56
C LEU A 206 -18.46 -8.23 -26.69
N PRO A 207 -19.18 -9.34 -26.51
CA PRO A 207 -20.09 -9.90 -27.50
C PRO A 207 -21.45 -9.17 -27.50
N HIS A 208 -21.44 -7.86 -27.37
CA HIS A 208 -22.64 -7.03 -27.20
C HIS A 208 -22.65 -5.87 -28.19
N THR A 209 -23.84 -5.44 -28.58
CA THR A 209 -24.04 -4.24 -29.38
C THR A 209 -24.51 -3.09 -28.49
N ILE A 210 -24.32 -1.85 -28.97
CA ILE A 210 -24.85 -0.67 -28.29
C ILE A 210 -26.36 -0.82 -28.07
N ASN A 211 -26.84 -0.44 -26.89
CA ASN A 211 -28.24 -0.47 -26.47
C ASN A 211 -28.90 -1.86 -26.38
N SER A 212 -28.13 -2.96 -26.46
CA SER A 212 -28.68 -4.30 -26.26
C SER A 212 -29.06 -4.54 -24.78
N ASN A 213 -30.06 -5.40 -24.53
CA ASN A 213 -30.47 -5.73 -23.16
C ASN A 213 -29.34 -6.43 -22.38
N GLU A 214 -28.52 -7.21 -23.08
CA GLU A 214 -27.37 -7.91 -22.54
C GLU A 214 -26.28 -6.93 -22.09
N LEU A 215 -26.05 -5.85 -22.85
CA LEU A 215 -25.13 -4.78 -22.45
C LEU A 215 -25.59 -4.09 -21.16
N TRP A 216 -26.88 -3.77 -21.05
CA TRP A 216 -27.41 -3.11 -19.85
C TRP A 216 -27.38 -4.02 -18.62
N LEU A 217 -27.62 -5.32 -18.80
CA LEU A 217 -27.43 -6.31 -17.74
C LEU A 217 -25.95 -6.42 -17.32
N HIS A 218 -25.02 -6.40 -18.28
CA HIS A 218 -23.58 -6.34 -18.02
C HIS A 218 -23.20 -5.07 -17.22
N PHE A 219 -23.74 -3.92 -17.61
CA PHE A 219 -23.52 -2.65 -16.91
C PHE A 219 -24.11 -2.63 -15.51
N GLU A 220 -25.26 -3.28 -15.30
CA GLU A 220 -25.85 -3.46 -13.98
C GLU A 220 -24.94 -4.30 -13.07
N HIS A 221 -24.47 -5.45 -13.55
CA HIS A 221 -23.54 -6.30 -12.79
C HIS A 221 -22.20 -5.59 -12.50
N ALA A 222 -21.74 -4.75 -13.43
CA ALA A 222 -20.56 -3.92 -13.25
C ALA A 222 -20.79 -2.69 -12.33
N GLY A 223 -22.02 -2.41 -11.89
CA GLY A 223 -22.35 -1.26 -11.05
C GLY A 223 -22.30 0.10 -11.78
N ILE A 224 -22.40 0.08 -13.10
CA ILE A 224 -22.42 1.27 -13.98
C ILE A 224 -23.84 1.86 -14.05
N VAL A 225 -24.86 1.00 -13.99
CA VAL A 225 -26.26 1.37 -13.89
C VAL A 225 -26.92 0.58 -12.77
N GLN A 226 -28.08 1.05 -12.32
CA GLN A 226 -28.95 0.31 -11.41
C GLN A 226 -30.33 0.17 -12.05
N ARG A 227 -30.92 -1.02 -11.95
CA ARG A 227 -32.29 -1.24 -12.40
C ARG A 227 -33.28 -0.79 -11.33
N VAL A 228 -34.25 0.04 -11.73
CA VAL A 228 -35.32 0.55 -10.87
C VAL A 228 -36.66 0.17 -11.48
N LYS A 229 -37.56 -0.37 -10.65
CA LYS A 229 -38.94 -0.69 -11.02
C LYS A 229 -39.83 0.50 -10.72
N THR A 230 -40.41 1.11 -11.75
CA THR A 230 -41.39 2.19 -11.59
C THR A 230 -42.64 1.82 -12.39
N ASN A 231 -43.81 1.78 -11.76
CA ASN A 231 -45.10 1.53 -12.42
C ASN A 231 -45.14 0.29 -13.35
N ASN A 232 -44.56 -0.84 -12.91
CA ASN A 232 -44.41 -2.10 -13.69
C ASN A 232 -43.49 -2.03 -14.93
N GLU A 233 -42.74 -0.94 -15.12
CA GLU A 233 -41.67 -0.85 -16.11
C GLU A 233 -40.30 -0.91 -15.41
N GLU A 234 -39.39 -1.72 -15.96
CA GLU A 234 -38.00 -1.78 -15.54
C GLU A 234 -37.18 -0.74 -16.30
N LYS A 235 -36.52 0.16 -15.58
CA LYS A 235 -35.65 1.19 -16.18
C LYS A 235 -34.26 1.12 -15.57
N TYR A 236 -33.22 1.26 -16.39
CA TYR A 236 -31.86 1.45 -15.91
C TYR A 236 -31.56 2.93 -15.68
N ILE A 237 -30.95 3.23 -14.54
CA ILE A 237 -30.54 4.57 -14.12
C ILE A 237 -29.02 4.58 -13.90
N PRO A 238 -28.27 5.54 -14.44
CA PRO A 238 -26.83 5.64 -14.22
C PRO A 238 -26.45 5.76 -12.73
N THR A 239 -25.35 5.10 -12.35
CA THR A 239 -24.65 5.38 -11.10
C THR A 239 -23.65 6.52 -11.28
N GLY A 240 -23.08 7.03 -10.20
CA GLY A 240 -21.96 7.96 -10.27
C GLY A 240 -20.77 7.42 -11.04
N PHE A 241 -20.42 6.14 -10.85
CA PHE A 241 -19.40 5.48 -11.65
C PHE A 241 -19.77 5.40 -13.13
N GLY A 242 -21.04 5.12 -13.45
CA GLY A 242 -21.48 5.14 -14.84
C GLY A 242 -21.33 6.50 -15.52
N ILE A 243 -21.65 7.57 -14.80
CA ILE A 243 -21.46 8.93 -15.30
C ILE A 243 -19.98 9.27 -15.47
N LEU A 244 -19.11 8.91 -14.52
CA LEU A 244 -17.68 9.15 -14.65
C LEU A 244 -17.05 8.37 -15.83
N LEU A 245 -17.40 7.10 -15.98
CA LEU A 245 -16.82 6.23 -17.00
C LEU A 245 -17.36 6.49 -18.40
N PHE A 246 -18.68 6.71 -18.54
CA PHE A 246 -19.37 6.72 -19.82
C PHE A 246 -20.17 7.99 -20.10
N GLY A 247 -20.34 8.91 -19.15
CA GLY A 247 -21.12 10.13 -19.36
C GLY A 247 -20.51 11.07 -20.40
N ASN A 248 -21.34 11.68 -21.26
CA ASN A 248 -20.90 12.68 -22.24
C ASN A 248 -20.22 13.88 -21.57
N ASN A 249 -20.78 14.37 -20.46
CA ASN A 249 -20.27 15.51 -19.70
C ASN A 249 -20.20 15.19 -18.19
N PRO A 250 -19.26 14.36 -17.71
CA PRO A 250 -19.21 13.97 -16.30
C PRO A 250 -19.02 15.16 -15.36
N ARG A 251 -18.43 16.25 -15.87
CA ARG A 251 -18.18 17.51 -15.16
C ARG A 251 -19.43 18.25 -14.70
N GLU A 252 -20.59 18.02 -15.33
CA GLU A 252 -21.85 18.64 -14.89
C GLU A 252 -22.25 18.14 -13.49
N LYS A 253 -21.95 16.87 -13.19
CA LYS A 253 -22.21 16.26 -11.88
C LYS A 253 -21.00 16.30 -10.96
N TYR A 254 -19.81 16.02 -11.50
CA TYR A 254 -18.55 15.93 -10.78
C TYR A 254 -17.58 16.95 -11.37
N GLN A 255 -17.62 18.21 -10.94
CA GLN A 255 -16.84 19.32 -11.52
C GLN A 255 -15.31 19.06 -11.53
N GLN A 256 -14.87 18.20 -10.61
CA GLN A 256 -13.52 17.69 -10.44
C GLN A 256 -13.10 16.62 -11.47
N ALA A 257 -14.02 16.08 -12.28
CA ALA A 257 -13.77 15.07 -13.31
C ALA A 257 -13.09 15.68 -14.56
N VAL A 258 -11.86 16.18 -14.35
CA VAL A 258 -10.99 16.77 -15.38
C VAL A 258 -9.53 16.50 -15.03
N VAL A 259 -8.73 16.17 -16.04
CA VAL A 259 -7.28 16.17 -15.93
C VAL A 259 -6.74 17.48 -16.47
N LYS A 260 -6.09 18.26 -15.60
CA LYS A 260 -5.45 19.53 -15.92
C LYS A 260 -3.99 19.28 -16.27
N ALA A 261 -3.64 19.39 -17.54
CA ALA A 261 -2.26 19.29 -17.99
C ALA A 261 -1.65 20.65 -18.30
N LYS A 262 -0.34 20.77 -18.10
CA LYS A 262 0.43 21.93 -18.55
C LYS A 262 1.86 21.51 -18.92
N VAL A 263 2.39 22.15 -19.95
CA VAL A 263 3.79 22.02 -20.34
C VAL A 263 4.48 23.38 -20.37
N LYS A 264 5.69 23.46 -19.82
CA LYS A 264 6.52 24.68 -19.81
C LYS A 264 7.98 24.34 -20.06
N TYR A 265 8.48 24.70 -21.24
CA TYR A 265 9.88 24.52 -21.62
C TYR A 265 10.65 25.84 -21.65
N GLY A 266 11.80 25.89 -21.00
CA GLY A 266 12.63 27.08 -20.83
C GLY A 266 11.83 28.29 -20.36
N ASN A 267 12.04 29.41 -21.04
CA ASN A 267 11.34 30.67 -20.75
C ASN A 267 10.02 30.84 -21.50
N ASN A 268 9.51 29.79 -22.16
CA ASN A 268 8.23 29.87 -22.87
C ASN A 268 7.06 29.98 -21.88
N ALA A 269 5.94 30.52 -22.36
CA ALA A 269 4.70 30.50 -21.62
C ALA A 269 4.23 29.05 -21.39
N SER A 270 3.60 28.82 -20.24
CA SER A 270 2.96 27.54 -19.94
C SER A 270 1.81 27.31 -20.91
N ILE A 271 1.76 26.14 -21.56
CA ILE A 271 0.68 25.74 -22.46
C ILE A 271 -0.26 24.81 -21.68
N PRO A 272 -1.46 25.27 -21.27
CA PRO A 272 -2.43 24.42 -20.59
C PRO A 272 -3.19 23.54 -21.58
N LYS A 273 -3.60 22.35 -21.14
CA LYS A 273 -4.49 21.43 -21.84
C LYS A 273 -5.41 20.74 -20.84
N ASP A 274 -6.71 20.80 -21.07
CA ASP A 274 -7.68 20.08 -20.27
C ASP A 274 -8.13 18.81 -21.01
N PHE A 275 -8.25 17.70 -20.27
CA PHE A 275 -8.86 16.46 -20.74
C PHE A 275 -10.14 16.21 -19.97
N GLU A 276 -11.25 16.17 -20.70
CA GLU A 276 -12.61 16.18 -20.17
C GLU A 276 -13.48 15.20 -20.97
N GLY A 277 -14.48 14.62 -20.30
CA GLY A 277 -15.37 13.63 -20.91
C GLY A 277 -15.29 12.26 -20.22
N PRO A 278 -15.82 11.20 -20.86
CA PRO A 278 -15.85 9.85 -20.31
C PRO A 278 -14.45 9.34 -19.95
N LEU A 279 -14.24 8.88 -18.72
CA LEU A 279 -12.92 8.43 -18.25
C LEU A 279 -12.29 7.35 -19.13
N VAL A 280 -13.10 6.50 -19.78
CA VAL A 280 -12.60 5.44 -20.66
C VAL A 280 -11.88 5.98 -21.91
N LEU A 281 -12.14 7.23 -22.31
CA LEU A 281 -11.50 7.87 -23.47
C LEU A 281 -10.25 8.68 -23.10
N ILE A 282 -10.17 9.15 -21.85
CA ILE A 282 -9.13 10.08 -21.38
C ILE A 282 -7.71 9.53 -21.54
N PRO A 283 -7.39 8.26 -21.22
CA PRO A 283 -6.03 7.73 -21.37
C PRO A 283 -5.47 7.88 -22.78
N LYS A 284 -6.28 7.58 -23.81
CA LYS A 284 -5.82 7.65 -25.19
C LYS A 284 -5.55 9.09 -25.63
N GLU A 285 -6.40 10.02 -25.21
CA GLU A 285 -6.19 11.44 -25.50
C GLU A 285 -4.92 11.98 -24.83
N ILE A 286 -4.66 11.58 -23.58
CA ILE A 286 -3.44 11.96 -22.87
C ILE A 286 -2.21 11.36 -23.55
N GLU A 287 -2.24 10.08 -23.95
CA GLU A 287 -1.14 9.43 -24.65
C GLU A 287 -0.77 10.17 -25.94
N LEU A 288 -1.76 10.47 -26.80
CA LEU A 288 -1.54 11.24 -28.04
C LEU A 288 -0.97 12.64 -27.77
N TRP A 289 -1.40 13.29 -26.68
CA TRP A 289 -0.84 14.58 -26.27
C TRP A 289 0.60 14.44 -25.76
N LEU A 290 0.90 13.43 -24.96
CA LEU A 290 2.25 13.14 -24.47
C LEU A 290 3.22 12.90 -25.63
N GLU A 291 2.79 12.12 -26.64
CA GLU A 291 3.55 11.97 -27.88
C GLU A 291 3.85 13.35 -28.49
N GLN A 292 2.89 14.26 -28.60
CA GLN A 292 3.14 15.57 -29.18
C GLN A 292 4.11 16.43 -28.35
N VAL A 293 3.93 16.49 -27.02
CA VAL A 293 4.68 17.43 -26.16
C VAL A 293 6.04 16.92 -25.71
N LEU A 294 6.27 15.60 -25.74
CA LEU A 294 7.58 15.01 -25.44
C LEU A 294 8.45 14.89 -26.70
N HIS A 295 7.87 14.73 -27.89
CA HIS A 295 8.63 14.70 -29.16
C HIS A 295 9.05 16.09 -29.68
N SER A 296 8.37 17.16 -29.28
CA SER A 296 8.62 18.52 -29.78
C SER A 296 9.84 19.22 -29.18
N GLU A 297 10.62 18.54 -28.33
CA GLU A 297 11.84 19.08 -27.69
C GLU A 297 13.08 19.13 -28.61
N VAL A 298 12.91 18.84 -29.91
CA VAL A 298 13.97 19.01 -30.92
C VAL A 298 14.28 20.51 -31.08
N SER A 299 15.31 20.94 -30.36
CA SER A 299 15.83 22.31 -30.28
C SER A 299 15.99 23.00 -31.64
N ARG A 300 15.30 24.13 -31.81
CA ARG A 300 15.50 25.11 -32.92
C ARG A 300 16.71 26.04 -32.70
N LYS A 301 17.69 25.68 -31.86
CA LYS A 301 18.81 26.58 -31.53
C LYS A 301 20.14 26.31 -32.25
N GLN A 302 20.36 25.17 -32.91
CA GLN A 302 21.60 24.90 -33.66
C GLN A 302 21.37 23.94 -34.84
N PHE A 303 22.15 24.09 -35.92
CA PHE A 303 22.22 23.14 -37.06
C PHE A 303 22.72 21.73 -36.64
N GLN A 304 23.17 21.56 -35.40
CA GLN A 304 23.54 20.26 -34.85
C GLN A 304 22.39 19.69 -34.03
N ARG A 305 21.90 18.53 -34.48
CA ARG A 305 20.86 17.72 -33.83
C ARG A 305 21.39 17.20 -32.48
N LYS A 306 21.16 17.94 -31.38
CA LYS A 306 21.24 17.34 -30.04
C LYS A 306 19.96 16.55 -29.81
N THR A 307 20.06 15.23 -29.97
CA THR A 307 19.00 14.29 -29.63
C THR A 307 18.86 14.29 -28.10
N ASN A 308 17.95 15.08 -27.54
CA ASN A 308 17.44 14.76 -26.21
C ASN A 308 16.69 13.44 -26.35
N THR A 309 17.07 12.43 -25.59
CA THR A 309 16.35 11.16 -25.54
C THR A 309 14.91 11.43 -25.16
N LEU A 310 13.97 10.96 -26.00
CA LEU A 310 12.54 11.08 -25.74
C LEU A 310 12.21 10.36 -24.44
N PHE A 311 11.56 11.04 -23.50
CA PHE A 311 11.14 10.41 -22.25
C PHE A 311 10.15 9.26 -22.55
N PRO A 312 10.32 8.07 -21.96
CA PRO A 312 9.49 6.91 -22.27
C PRO A 312 8.03 7.14 -21.82
N ILE A 313 7.08 6.86 -22.71
CA ILE A 313 5.65 7.04 -22.43
C ILE A 313 5.12 5.93 -21.51
N GLU A 314 5.69 4.72 -21.57
CA GLU A 314 5.24 3.55 -20.82
C GLU A 314 5.14 3.80 -19.29
N PRO A 315 6.17 4.33 -18.59
CA PRO A 315 6.05 4.70 -17.18
C PRO A 315 5.00 5.81 -16.92
N LEU A 316 4.83 6.74 -17.84
CA LEU A 316 3.82 7.80 -17.69
C LEU A 316 2.41 7.24 -17.82
N ARG A 317 2.18 6.32 -18.75
CA ARG A 317 0.91 5.60 -18.90
C ARG A 317 0.52 4.95 -17.59
N GLU A 318 1.44 4.22 -16.97
CA GLU A 318 1.23 3.57 -15.67
C GLU A 318 0.88 4.59 -14.58
N ALA A 319 1.65 5.68 -14.47
CA ALA A 319 1.41 6.75 -13.50
C ALA A 319 0.04 7.42 -13.67
N ILE A 320 -0.35 7.70 -14.91
CA ILE A 320 -1.60 8.39 -15.25
C ILE A 320 -2.79 7.47 -14.99
N ILE A 321 -2.71 6.20 -15.40
CA ILE A 321 -3.77 5.23 -15.13
C ILE A 321 -3.95 5.05 -13.63
N ASN A 322 -2.88 4.88 -12.87
CA ASN A 322 -2.95 4.78 -11.41
C ASN A 322 -3.55 6.05 -10.78
N ALA A 323 -3.16 7.23 -11.28
CA ALA A 323 -3.69 8.51 -10.83
C ALA A 323 -5.18 8.71 -11.16
N LEU A 324 -5.71 8.11 -12.24
CA LEU A 324 -7.13 8.12 -12.57
C LEU A 324 -7.91 7.09 -11.74
N VAL A 325 -7.42 5.86 -11.68
CA VAL A 325 -8.11 4.73 -11.04
C VAL A 325 -8.18 4.88 -9.52
N HIS A 326 -7.10 5.32 -8.87
CA HIS A 326 -7.04 5.38 -7.40
C HIS A 326 -7.42 6.75 -6.81
N ARG A 327 -7.83 7.70 -7.66
CA ARG A 327 -8.25 9.04 -7.26
C ARG A 327 -9.44 9.02 -6.31
N ASP A 328 -9.45 9.93 -5.33
CA ASP A 328 -10.66 10.24 -4.59
C ASP A 328 -11.61 11.13 -5.42
N TYR A 329 -12.64 10.52 -6.02
CA TYR A 329 -13.63 11.24 -6.82
C TYR A 329 -14.69 11.98 -6.00
N GLU A 330 -14.80 11.70 -4.71
CA GLU A 330 -15.74 12.38 -3.81
C GLU A 330 -15.15 13.67 -3.21
N GLN A 331 -13.85 13.90 -3.38
CA GLN A 331 -13.22 15.15 -2.98
C GLN A 331 -13.48 16.27 -4.00
N ASP A 332 -14.52 17.06 -3.73
CA ASP A 332 -14.91 18.20 -4.56
C ASP A 332 -13.79 19.24 -4.71
N GLY A 333 -13.67 19.78 -5.94
CA GLY A 333 -12.70 20.83 -6.28
C GLY A 333 -11.26 20.37 -6.51
N ALA A 334 -10.83 19.23 -5.97
CA ALA A 334 -9.49 18.68 -6.18
C ALA A 334 -9.39 18.00 -7.55
N LYS A 335 -8.46 18.37 -8.44
CA LYS A 335 -8.38 17.82 -9.82
C LYS A 335 -7.16 16.91 -9.99
N THR A 336 -7.12 16.14 -11.08
CA THR A 336 -5.87 15.44 -11.47
C THR A 336 -5.00 16.42 -12.25
N TYR A 337 -3.69 16.40 -12.02
CA TYR A 337 -2.74 17.27 -12.72
C TYR A 337 -1.64 16.48 -13.41
N ILE A 338 -1.25 16.92 -14.61
CA ILE A 338 -0.04 16.49 -15.31
C ILE A 338 0.79 17.74 -15.59
N GLU A 339 1.97 17.85 -14.97
CA GLU A 339 2.83 19.02 -15.10
C GLU A 339 4.16 18.61 -15.70
N ILE A 340 4.54 19.21 -16.82
CA ILE A 340 5.77 18.90 -17.54
C ILE A 340 6.62 20.16 -17.64
N ASP A 341 7.88 20.08 -17.23
CA ASP A 341 8.89 21.11 -17.48
C ASP A 341 10.18 20.50 -18.08
N ASP A 342 11.26 21.28 -18.14
CA ASP A 342 12.56 20.86 -18.69
C ASP A 342 13.20 19.73 -17.87
N ASP A 343 12.93 19.67 -16.56
CA ASP A 343 13.64 18.79 -15.62
C ASP A 343 12.76 17.64 -15.14
N LYS A 344 11.44 17.81 -15.07
CA LYS A 344 10.53 16.82 -14.48
C LYS A 344 9.16 16.71 -15.14
N ILE A 345 8.54 15.57 -14.87
CA ILE A 345 7.13 15.28 -15.15
C ILE A 345 6.46 14.91 -13.82
N VAL A 346 5.36 15.56 -13.48
CA VAL A 346 4.63 15.33 -12.23
C VAL A 346 3.19 14.94 -12.52
N VAL A 347 2.77 13.79 -12.01
CA VAL A 347 1.37 13.32 -12.05
C VAL A 347 0.81 13.43 -10.64
N LYS A 348 -0.29 14.17 -10.47
CA LYS A 348 -0.95 14.39 -9.17
C LYS A 348 -2.38 13.92 -9.18
N SER A 349 -2.80 13.20 -8.16
CA SER A 349 -4.20 12.82 -7.91
C SER A 349 -4.61 13.13 -6.48
N ALA A 350 -5.91 13.33 -6.28
CA ALA A 350 -6.47 13.64 -4.97
C ALA A 350 -6.61 12.38 -4.11
N GLY A 351 -6.36 12.52 -2.81
CA GLY A 351 -6.57 11.47 -1.81
C GLY A 351 -5.29 10.80 -1.34
N LEU A 352 -5.37 10.20 -0.15
CA LEU A 352 -4.36 9.30 0.39
C LEU A 352 -4.55 7.88 -0.17
N PRO A 353 -3.50 7.03 -0.10
CA PRO A 353 -3.65 5.60 -0.32
C PRO A 353 -4.80 5.03 0.52
N VAL A 354 -5.51 4.05 -0.03
CA VAL A 354 -6.63 3.42 0.68
C VAL A 354 -6.13 2.52 1.80
N SER A 355 -6.71 2.64 2.99
CA SER A 355 -6.41 1.72 4.10
C SER A 355 -6.66 0.27 3.67
N PRO A 356 -5.75 -0.68 3.98
CA PRO A 356 -4.62 -0.57 4.90
C PRO A 356 -3.28 -0.14 4.26
N ILE A 357 -3.25 0.28 2.98
CA ILE A 357 -2.02 0.70 2.32
C ILE A 357 -1.50 1.98 2.97
N SER A 358 -0.25 1.95 3.45
CA SER A 358 0.40 3.12 4.00
C SER A 358 1.07 3.97 2.90
N LEU A 359 1.31 5.25 3.20
CA LEU A 359 2.09 6.11 2.30
C LEU A 359 3.52 5.57 2.10
N ASP A 360 4.09 4.94 3.13
CA ASP A 360 5.43 4.38 3.07
C ASP A 360 5.50 3.14 2.16
N ASP A 361 4.44 2.33 2.12
CA ASP A 361 4.35 1.22 1.17
C ASP A 361 4.28 1.73 -0.27
N VAL A 362 3.57 2.82 -0.53
CA VAL A 362 3.51 3.45 -1.86
C VAL A 362 4.87 4.06 -2.23
N LYS A 363 5.51 4.80 -1.31
CA LYS A 363 6.85 5.39 -1.52
C LYS A 363 7.92 4.32 -1.78
N ALA A 364 7.80 3.15 -1.17
CA ALA A 364 8.71 2.03 -1.37
C ALA A 364 8.33 1.16 -2.58
N PHE A 365 7.28 1.52 -3.33
CA PHE A 365 6.74 0.71 -4.44
C PHE A 365 6.36 -0.72 -4.00
N ARG A 366 5.96 -0.92 -2.74
CA ARG A 366 5.58 -2.21 -2.12
C ARG A 366 4.07 -2.34 -1.90
N ALA A 367 3.29 -1.34 -2.29
CA ALA A 367 1.85 -1.34 -2.10
C ALA A 367 1.17 -2.44 -2.95
N PRO A 368 0.28 -3.26 -2.37
CA PRO A 368 -0.50 -4.23 -3.13
C PRO A 368 -1.52 -3.53 -4.04
N SER A 369 -2.01 -4.25 -5.05
CA SER A 369 -3.09 -3.77 -5.93
C SER A 369 -4.42 -3.74 -5.16
N LEU A 370 -4.71 -2.59 -4.52
CA LEU A 370 -6.00 -2.32 -3.88
C LEU A 370 -6.50 -0.94 -4.32
N SER A 371 -7.70 -0.92 -4.90
CA SER A 371 -8.30 0.28 -5.45
C SER A 371 -9.41 0.85 -4.60
N ARG A 372 -9.44 2.19 -4.50
CA ARG A 372 -10.57 2.96 -3.97
C ARG A 372 -11.81 2.82 -4.81
N ASN A 373 -11.63 2.69 -6.13
CA ASN A 373 -12.70 2.71 -7.12
C ASN A 373 -12.74 1.35 -7.84
N PRO A 374 -13.20 0.27 -7.18
CA PRO A 374 -13.17 -1.08 -7.74
C PRO A 374 -13.94 -1.19 -9.07
N LYS A 375 -14.99 -0.38 -9.27
CA LYS A 375 -15.75 -0.35 -10.53
C LYS A 375 -14.96 0.27 -11.69
N ILE A 376 -14.18 1.33 -11.42
CA ILE A 376 -13.28 1.94 -12.41
C ILE A 376 -12.14 0.97 -12.74
N THR A 377 -11.53 0.36 -11.71
CA THR A 377 -10.49 -0.67 -11.86
C THR A 377 -10.96 -1.81 -12.75
N TYR A 378 -12.15 -2.37 -12.48
CA TYR A 378 -12.71 -3.46 -13.28
C TYR A 378 -12.85 -3.07 -14.76
N VAL A 379 -13.39 -1.89 -15.05
CA VAL A 379 -13.56 -1.42 -16.44
C VAL A 379 -12.20 -1.19 -17.12
N PHE A 380 -11.25 -0.54 -16.44
CA PHE A 380 -9.92 -0.28 -17.00
C PHE A 380 -9.13 -1.57 -17.24
N ASN A 381 -9.25 -2.56 -16.33
CA ASN A 381 -8.64 -3.86 -16.50
C ASN A 381 -9.26 -4.62 -17.69
N ARG A 382 -10.59 -4.61 -17.82
CA ARG A 382 -11.29 -5.23 -18.97
C ARG A 382 -10.89 -4.64 -20.31
N MET A 383 -10.53 -3.35 -20.35
CA MET A 383 -10.03 -2.66 -21.54
C MET A 383 -8.54 -2.88 -21.81
N GLY A 384 -7.83 -3.64 -20.97
CA GLY A 384 -6.38 -3.82 -21.09
C GLY A 384 -5.55 -2.57 -20.77
N LEU A 385 -6.14 -1.56 -20.11
CA LEU A 385 -5.44 -0.32 -19.75
C LEU A 385 -4.56 -0.47 -18.50
N MET A 386 -4.89 -1.43 -17.63
CA MET A 386 -4.14 -1.77 -16.43
C MET A 386 -4.16 -3.28 -16.17
N GLU A 387 -3.12 -3.78 -15.52
CA GLU A 387 -3.09 -5.13 -14.96
C GLU A 387 -3.39 -5.10 -13.45
N GLU A 388 -4.01 -6.15 -12.92
CA GLU A 388 -4.23 -6.29 -11.46
C GLU A 388 -2.99 -6.85 -10.72
N SER A 389 -1.86 -7.00 -11.43
CA SER A 389 -0.60 -7.59 -10.96
C SER A 389 0.36 -6.53 -10.36
N GLU A 390 1.45 -6.96 -9.74
CA GLU A 390 2.53 -6.09 -9.26
C GLU A 390 3.33 -5.41 -10.40
N LEU A 391 2.99 -5.69 -11.66
CA LEU A 391 3.74 -5.30 -12.86
C LEU A 391 3.90 -3.78 -13.01
N GLY A 392 2.92 -2.99 -12.54
CA GLY A 392 3.00 -1.52 -12.58
C GLY A 392 4.14 -0.93 -11.75
N MET A 393 4.43 -1.54 -10.59
CA MET A 393 5.56 -1.13 -9.75
C MET A 393 6.89 -1.58 -10.33
N GLU A 394 6.91 -2.72 -11.04
CA GLU A 394 8.08 -3.19 -11.77
C GLU A 394 8.49 -2.24 -12.91
N THR A 395 7.51 -1.64 -13.61
CA THR A 395 7.79 -0.61 -14.63
C THR A 395 8.63 0.53 -14.05
N PHE A 396 8.32 0.99 -12.84
CA PHE A 396 9.08 2.05 -12.17
C PHE A 396 10.46 1.57 -11.71
N ARG A 397 10.56 0.37 -11.13
CA ARG A 397 11.84 -0.21 -10.69
C ARG A 397 12.80 -0.47 -11.86
N GLY A 398 12.27 -0.86 -13.01
CA GLY A 398 13.02 -1.11 -14.23
C GLY A 398 13.47 0.15 -14.97
N MET A 399 13.08 1.36 -14.53
CA MET A 399 13.40 2.60 -15.25
C MET A 399 14.90 2.82 -15.41
N GLN A 400 15.68 2.56 -14.36
CA GLN A 400 17.12 2.76 -14.41
C GLN A 400 17.77 1.78 -15.39
N GLU A 401 17.37 0.51 -15.36
CA GLU A 401 18.00 -0.54 -16.19
C GLU A 401 17.59 -0.41 -17.67
N LYS A 402 16.33 -0.02 -17.92
CA LYS A 402 15.76 0.05 -19.27
C LYS A 402 16.04 1.39 -19.98
N TYR A 403 16.14 2.49 -19.23
CA TYR A 403 16.19 3.85 -19.80
C TYR A 403 17.31 4.74 -19.24
N GLU A 404 18.13 4.26 -18.30
CA GLU A 404 19.13 5.08 -17.58
C GLU A 404 18.52 6.31 -16.89
N LEU A 405 17.24 6.22 -16.51
CA LEU A 405 16.52 7.30 -15.83
C LEU A 405 16.40 7.03 -14.32
N PRO A 406 16.38 8.07 -13.48
CA PRO A 406 16.14 7.94 -12.04
C PRO A 406 14.81 7.26 -11.74
N LEU A 407 14.73 6.58 -10.59
CA LEU A 407 13.43 6.12 -10.11
C LEU A 407 12.56 7.32 -9.76
N PRO A 408 11.26 7.27 -10.12
CA PRO A 408 10.34 8.30 -9.68
C PRO A 408 10.16 8.22 -8.16
N PHE A 409 9.55 9.25 -7.58
CA PHE A 409 9.26 9.25 -6.15
C PHE A 409 7.89 9.84 -5.86
N TYR A 410 7.26 9.31 -4.82
CA TYR A 410 5.99 9.80 -4.30
C TYR A 410 6.22 10.87 -3.22
N ASP A 411 5.43 11.94 -3.29
CA ASP A 411 5.28 12.95 -2.24
C ASP A 411 3.78 13.15 -1.95
N TYR A 412 3.44 13.47 -0.70
CA TYR A 412 2.07 13.79 -0.33
C TYR A 412 2.01 15.19 0.27
N LYS A 413 1.30 16.08 -0.42
CA LYS A 413 0.98 17.43 0.04
C LYS A 413 -0.51 17.60 -0.07
N ALA A 414 -1.18 17.46 1.07
CA ALA A 414 -2.63 17.46 1.15
C ALA A 414 -3.24 18.59 0.29
N PRO A 415 -4.20 18.27 -0.60
CA PRO A 415 -4.89 16.98 -0.74
C PRO A 415 -4.25 15.99 -1.74
N TYR A 416 -3.08 16.29 -2.31
CA TYR A 416 -2.54 15.59 -3.47
C TYR A 416 -1.43 14.59 -3.12
N LEU A 417 -1.59 13.37 -3.63
CA LEU A 417 -0.49 12.44 -3.85
C LEU A 417 0.14 12.75 -5.21
N SER A 418 1.46 12.91 -5.24
CA SER A 418 2.21 13.30 -6.44
C SER A 418 3.29 12.27 -6.74
N LEU A 419 3.34 11.77 -7.97
CA LEU A 419 4.45 10.98 -8.49
C LEU A 419 5.30 11.86 -9.42
N THR A 420 6.58 12.00 -9.10
CA THR A 420 7.51 12.85 -9.84
C THR A 420 8.57 12.02 -10.56
N PHE A 421 8.70 12.25 -11.86
CA PHE A 421 9.74 11.69 -12.72
C PHE A 421 10.77 12.75 -13.05
N SER A 422 12.06 12.41 -12.94
CA SER A 422 13.14 13.26 -13.46
C SER A 422 13.37 12.92 -14.93
N ARG A 423 13.48 13.93 -15.81
CA ARG A 423 13.61 13.74 -17.26
C ARG A 423 14.98 13.31 -17.74
N SER A 424 15.98 13.42 -16.86
CA SER A 424 17.34 12.96 -17.08
C SER A 424 17.96 12.55 -15.74
N ILE A 425 19.07 11.82 -15.80
CA ILE A 425 19.85 11.49 -14.62
C ILE A 425 20.39 12.75 -13.93
N GLU A 426 20.74 13.78 -14.70
CA GLU A 426 21.21 15.06 -14.17
C GLU A 426 20.10 15.86 -13.48
N ALA A 427 18.87 15.82 -14.00
CA ALA A 427 17.72 16.49 -13.39
C ALA A 427 17.40 15.95 -11.98
N ALA A 428 17.78 14.70 -11.66
CA ALA A 428 17.61 14.12 -10.32
C ALA A 428 18.22 14.99 -9.21
N LYS A 429 19.32 15.71 -9.53
CA LYS A 429 20.03 16.58 -8.59
C LYS A 429 19.15 17.69 -8.04
N THR A 430 18.36 18.33 -8.90
CA THR A 430 17.53 19.48 -8.55
C THR A 430 16.11 19.06 -8.17
N VAL A 431 15.57 18.03 -8.85
CA VAL A 431 14.18 17.61 -8.70
C VAL A 431 13.89 16.95 -7.35
N SER A 432 14.84 16.16 -6.84
CA SER A 432 14.69 15.48 -5.54
C SER A 432 14.76 16.42 -4.33
N GLY A 433 15.32 17.63 -4.51
CA GLY A 433 15.63 18.54 -3.40
C GLY A 433 16.75 18.04 -2.46
N ASN A 434 17.45 16.96 -2.82
CA ASN A 434 18.52 16.40 -2.00
C ASN A 434 19.89 16.96 -2.42
N GLU A 435 20.39 17.93 -1.65
CA GLU A 435 21.68 18.60 -1.87
C GLU A 435 22.88 17.62 -1.94
N ALA A 436 22.75 16.40 -1.39
CA ALA A 436 23.80 15.40 -1.51
C ALA A 436 23.98 14.90 -2.95
N LEU A 437 22.92 14.87 -3.76
CA LEU A 437 22.98 14.42 -5.16
C LEU A 437 23.72 15.42 -6.05
N GLU A 438 23.71 16.71 -5.71
CA GLU A 438 24.46 17.73 -6.45
C GLU A 438 25.97 17.46 -6.48
N LYS A 439 26.49 16.84 -5.39
CA LYS A 439 27.90 16.48 -5.18
C LYS A 439 28.34 15.24 -5.95
N LEU A 440 27.42 14.54 -6.61
CA LEU A 440 27.70 13.36 -7.42
C LEU A 440 27.95 13.75 -8.88
N ASN A 441 28.93 13.12 -9.54
CA ASN A 441 29.08 13.21 -10.99
C ASN A 441 28.05 12.29 -11.69
N LYS A 442 27.98 12.32 -13.02
CA LYS A 442 27.01 11.52 -13.80
C LYS A 442 27.14 10.02 -13.54
N GLU A 443 28.36 9.49 -13.52
CA GLU A 443 28.64 8.06 -13.29
C GLU A 443 28.23 7.64 -11.87
N GLU A 444 28.51 8.49 -10.89
CA GLU A 444 28.11 8.30 -9.50
C GLU A 444 26.58 8.39 -9.32
N LEU A 445 25.88 9.25 -10.06
CA LEU A 445 24.42 9.33 -10.03
C LEU A 445 23.77 8.08 -10.61
N LEU A 446 24.22 7.61 -11.78
CA LEU A 446 23.77 6.35 -12.37
C LEU A 446 23.98 5.19 -11.39
N GLY A 447 25.14 5.19 -10.75
CA GLY A 447 25.48 4.29 -9.66
C GLY A 447 24.48 4.32 -8.51
N PHE A 448 24.20 5.51 -7.98
CA PHE A 448 23.31 5.68 -6.85
C PHE A 448 21.86 5.28 -7.17
N GLU A 449 21.33 5.70 -8.31
CA GLU A 449 19.97 5.34 -8.75
C GLU A 449 19.83 3.83 -8.99
N TRP A 450 20.89 3.15 -9.45
CA TRP A 450 20.89 1.68 -9.53
C TRP A 450 20.82 1.03 -8.15
N VAL A 451 21.59 1.51 -7.17
CA VAL A 451 21.50 0.98 -5.79
C VAL A 451 20.10 1.19 -5.23
N LYS A 452 19.49 2.34 -5.50
CA LYS A 452 18.12 2.66 -5.10
C LYS A 452 17.09 1.71 -5.74
N SER A 453 17.29 1.27 -6.98
CA SER A 453 16.39 0.30 -7.64
C SER A 453 16.47 -1.09 -7.02
N LYS A 454 17.66 -1.48 -6.55
CA LYS A 454 17.91 -2.77 -5.89
C LYS A 454 17.55 -2.80 -4.41
N GLY A 455 17.51 -1.64 -3.76
CA GLY A 455 17.27 -1.51 -2.31
C GLY A 455 18.50 -1.86 -1.47
N GLU A 456 19.13 -3.00 -1.72
CA GLU A 456 20.40 -3.40 -1.09
C GLU A 456 21.37 -4.02 -2.09
N VAL A 457 22.67 -3.73 -1.93
CA VAL A 457 23.72 -4.25 -2.81
C VAL A 457 24.99 -4.58 -2.04
N SER A 458 25.75 -5.55 -2.52
CA SER A 458 27.14 -5.76 -2.14
C SER A 458 28.08 -4.95 -3.03
N LYS A 459 29.31 -4.72 -2.54
CA LYS A 459 30.39 -4.12 -3.34
C LYS A 459 30.63 -4.89 -4.65
N LYS A 460 30.54 -6.22 -4.59
CA LYS A 460 30.82 -7.11 -5.73
C LYS A 460 29.73 -7.00 -6.81
N GLU A 461 28.46 -6.95 -6.41
CA GLU A 461 27.35 -6.77 -7.36
C GLU A 461 27.45 -5.41 -8.06
N TYR A 462 27.75 -4.34 -7.30
CA TYR A 462 27.93 -3.01 -7.87
C TYR A 462 29.11 -2.94 -8.84
N ALA A 463 30.25 -3.54 -8.47
CA ALA A 463 31.43 -3.64 -9.33
C ALA A 463 31.11 -4.39 -10.64
N ASN A 464 30.44 -5.54 -10.54
CA ASN A 464 30.08 -6.35 -11.69
C ASN A 464 29.07 -5.66 -12.62
N HIS A 465 28.08 -4.95 -12.07
CA HIS A 465 27.06 -4.29 -12.89
C HIS A 465 27.63 -3.18 -13.77
N PHE A 466 28.56 -2.38 -13.24
CA PHE A 466 29.17 -1.27 -13.96
C PHE A 466 30.54 -1.59 -14.59
N ASP A 467 30.98 -2.85 -14.54
CA ASP A 467 32.32 -3.28 -14.96
C ASP A 467 33.45 -2.44 -14.33
N PHE A 468 33.34 -2.19 -13.04
CA PHE A 468 34.31 -1.42 -12.26
C PHE A 468 35.25 -2.33 -11.48
N ASP A 469 36.49 -1.86 -11.29
CA ASP A 469 37.36 -2.47 -10.29
C ASP A 469 36.80 -2.28 -8.86
N GLU A 470 37.16 -3.19 -7.95
CA GLU A 470 36.63 -3.15 -6.58
C GLU A 470 36.97 -1.87 -5.81
N LYS A 471 38.08 -1.19 -6.14
CA LYS A 471 38.49 0.06 -5.48
C LYS A 471 37.58 1.20 -5.92
N LYS A 472 37.24 1.28 -7.21
CA LYS A 472 36.31 2.27 -7.76
C LYS A 472 34.90 2.06 -7.20
N ALA A 473 34.41 0.81 -7.19
CA ALA A 473 33.13 0.47 -6.57
C ALA A 473 33.08 0.86 -5.08
N TYR A 474 34.12 0.53 -4.32
CA TYR A 474 34.23 0.94 -2.91
C TYR A 474 34.21 2.45 -2.74
N ARG A 475 34.93 3.20 -3.59
CA ARG A 475 34.97 4.67 -3.55
C ARG A 475 33.58 5.28 -3.77
N HIS A 476 32.81 4.77 -4.74
CA HIS A 476 31.45 5.24 -5.01
C HIS A 476 30.53 4.98 -3.82
N LEU A 477 30.44 3.72 -3.38
CA LEU A 477 29.57 3.31 -2.28
C LEU A 477 29.94 4.00 -0.96
N SER A 478 31.24 4.18 -0.68
CA SER A 478 31.73 4.93 0.48
C SER A 478 31.36 6.40 0.40
N LYS A 479 31.42 7.01 -0.79
CA LYS A 479 30.99 8.40 -1.00
C LYS A 479 29.50 8.55 -0.74
N PHE A 480 28.67 7.64 -1.25
CA PHE A 480 27.22 7.65 -1.00
C PHE A 480 26.91 7.55 0.50
N ARG A 481 27.58 6.64 1.22
CA ARG A 481 27.47 6.55 2.69
C ARG A 481 27.90 7.83 3.40
N LYS A 482 29.04 8.43 3.01
CA LYS A 482 29.53 9.69 3.61
C LYS A 482 28.55 10.85 3.39
N LEU A 483 27.80 10.81 2.30
CA LEU A 483 26.75 11.77 1.99
C LEU A 483 25.38 11.41 2.61
N ASN A 484 25.32 10.40 3.48
CA ASN A 484 24.09 9.87 4.09
C ASN A 484 23.04 9.38 3.09
N LEU A 485 23.46 9.04 1.86
CA LEU A 485 22.57 8.50 0.84
C LEU A 485 22.32 6.99 1.02
N LEU A 486 23.25 6.28 1.66
CA LEU A 486 23.17 4.85 1.96
C LEU A 486 23.55 4.59 3.42
N THR A 487 22.99 3.53 4.00
CA THR A 487 23.43 2.91 5.25
C THR A 487 24.10 1.55 4.97
N ASP A 488 24.54 0.84 6.00
CA ASP A 488 24.89 -0.57 5.92
C ASP A 488 23.95 -1.43 6.78
N ASN A 489 24.05 -2.75 6.61
CA ASN A 489 23.29 -3.74 7.36
C ASN A 489 23.87 -4.07 8.75
N GLY A 490 24.81 -3.27 9.26
CA GLY A 490 25.45 -3.46 10.56
C GLY A 490 26.50 -4.58 10.61
N GLU A 491 26.72 -5.30 9.51
CA GLU A 491 27.79 -6.29 9.39
C GLU A 491 29.18 -5.65 9.38
N LYS A 492 30.21 -6.42 9.74
CA LYS A 492 31.60 -5.95 9.62
C LYS A 492 31.93 -5.71 8.15
N SER A 493 32.69 -4.66 7.83
CA SER A 493 33.03 -4.29 6.44
C SER A 493 33.81 -5.35 5.64
N ASN A 494 34.40 -6.34 6.33
CA ASN A 494 35.09 -7.48 5.73
C ASN A 494 34.21 -8.75 5.65
N SER A 495 32.98 -8.70 6.16
CA SER A 495 32.02 -9.80 6.10
C SER A 495 31.57 -10.01 4.65
N PRO A 496 31.46 -11.26 4.16
CA PRO A 496 30.84 -11.53 2.85
C PRO A 496 29.35 -11.13 2.83
N ASN A 497 28.73 -10.98 4.00
CA ASN A 497 27.34 -10.55 4.15
C ASN A 497 27.19 -9.03 4.23
N PHE A 498 28.27 -8.25 4.12
CA PHE A 498 28.19 -6.80 4.19
C PHE A 498 27.41 -6.24 2.99
N ARG A 499 26.34 -5.49 3.27
CA ARG A 499 25.47 -4.86 2.27
C ARG A 499 25.38 -3.35 2.50
N TYR A 500 25.36 -2.60 1.42
CA TYR A 500 24.97 -1.21 1.39
C TYR A 500 23.46 -1.15 1.15
N ILE A 501 22.73 -0.42 1.98
CA ILE A 501 21.26 -0.34 1.95
C ILE A 501 20.84 1.08 1.64
N PHE A 502 19.93 1.24 0.68
CA PHE A 502 19.25 2.51 0.43
C PHE A 502 18.23 2.77 1.54
N LYS A 503 18.27 3.97 2.12
CA LYS A 503 17.35 4.39 3.18
C LYS A 503 16.17 5.12 2.54
N HIS A 504 14.96 4.59 2.72
CA HIS A 504 13.74 5.35 2.47
C HIS A 504 13.56 6.35 3.62
N ASP A 505 13.58 7.65 3.31
CA ASP A 505 13.28 8.72 4.27
C ASP A 505 11.76 8.98 4.43
#